data_AF-A0A7S3CDM9-F1
#
_entry.id   AF-A0A7S3CDM9-F1
#
_cell.length_a   1.000
_cell.length_b   1.000
_cell.length_c   1.000
_cell.angle_alpha   90.00
_cell.angle_beta   90.00
_cell.angle_gamma   90.00
#
_symmetry.space_group_name_H-M   'P 1'
#
loop_
_entity.id
_entity.type
_entity.pdbx_description
1 polymer ?
#
loop_
_entity_poly.entity_id
_entity_poly.type
_entity_poly.pdbx_seq_one_letter_code
_entity_poly.pdbx_strand_id
1 'polypeptide(L)'
;PLLTFALCPGTSCSPPLKCFHGENFENELLSSAQTYLARYTHTRKRSDVLEVRLPLLLKWYRHDLGHGSGNKWLVSIANLIRGSKVSKAILEAVDNDCKVVVKYDTYKWELGWMLQES
;
A
#
# COMPACT_ATOMS: atom_id res chain seq x y z
N PRO A 1 3.89 -4.54 32.18
CA PRO A 1 3.30 -3.27 31.69
C PRO A 1 4.20 -2.65 30.61
N LEU A 2 3.71 -2.55 29.37
CA LEU A 2 4.44 -1.87 28.30
C LEU A 2 3.73 -0.56 27.98
N LEU A 3 4.33 0.52 28.46
CA LEU A 3 3.88 1.90 28.28
C LEU A 3 4.55 2.42 26.99
N THR A 4 3.78 2.57 25.91
CA THR A 4 4.28 3.18 24.66
C THR A 4 3.70 4.58 24.54
N PHE A 5 4.54 5.61 24.67
CA PHE A 5 4.15 7.00 24.42
C PHE A 5 4.84 7.51 23.16
N ALA A 6 4.05 8.14 22.28
CA ALA A 6 4.54 8.94 21.18
C ALA A 6 4.36 10.41 21.56
N LEU A 7 5.46 11.16 21.65
CA LEU A 7 5.41 12.61 21.85
C LEU A 7 5.18 13.28 20.49
N CYS A 8 3.94 13.67 20.22
CA CYS A 8 3.68 14.60 19.12
C CYS A 8 4.02 16.03 19.57
N PRO A 9 4.66 16.85 18.72
CA PRO A 9 5.00 18.24 19.05
C PRO A 9 3.79 19.18 19.19
N GLY A 10 2.56 18.65 19.20
CA GLY A 10 1.32 19.43 19.36
C GLY A 10 1.00 20.34 18.17
N THR A 11 1.79 20.31 17.09
CA THR A 11 1.53 21.10 15.89
C THR A 11 0.43 20.45 15.07
N SER A 12 -0.46 21.26 14.49
CA SER A 12 -1.54 20.88 13.53
C SER A 12 -1.05 20.07 12.32
N CYS A 13 0.27 19.99 12.14
CA CYS A 13 0.97 19.23 11.12
C CYS A 13 1.43 17.83 11.58
N SER A 14 1.01 17.34 12.74
CA SER A 14 1.35 15.99 13.20
C SER A 14 0.44 14.97 12.51
N PRO A 15 0.96 13.90 11.89
CA PRO A 15 0.12 12.86 11.31
C PRO A 15 -0.75 12.22 12.41
N PRO A 16 -1.99 11.78 12.08
CA PRO A 16 -2.88 11.19 13.07
C PRO A 16 -2.23 9.97 13.71
N LEU A 17 -2.15 9.98 15.04
CA LEU A 17 -1.65 8.86 15.83
C LEU A 17 -2.68 7.73 15.78
N LYS A 18 -2.25 6.55 15.32
CA LYS A 18 -3.03 5.32 15.46
C LYS A 18 -2.46 4.54 16.64
N CYS A 19 -3.23 4.46 17.71
CA CYS A 19 -2.91 3.60 18.85
C CYS A 19 -3.30 2.17 18.52
N PHE A 20 -2.41 1.21 18.84
CA PHE A 20 -2.65 -0.21 18.60
C PHE A 20 -2.84 -0.95 19.92
N HIS A 21 -3.78 -1.90 19.96
CA HIS A 21 -3.98 -2.73 21.15
C HIS A 21 -3.00 -3.90 21.15
N GLY A 22 -2.38 -4.17 22.30
CA GLY A 22 -1.41 -5.26 22.44
C GLY A 22 -2.00 -6.64 22.13
N GLU A 23 -3.29 -6.85 22.39
CA GLU A 23 -3.98 -8.14 22.16
C GLU A 23 -4.27 -8.42 20.69
N ASN A 24 -4.36 -7.38 19.84
CA ASN A 24 -4.74 -7.50 18.42
C ASN A 24 -3.76 -6.81 17.46
N PHE A 25 -2.53 -6.59 17.92
CA PHE A 25 -1.53 -5.78 17.22
C PHE A 25 -1.31 -6.24 15.76
N GLU A 26 -1.13 -7.54 15.53
CA GLU A 26 -0.89 -8.08 14.18
C GLU A 26 -2.07 -7.84 13.24
N ASN A 27 -3.30 -8.04 13.73
CA ASN A 27 -4.52 -7.85 12.95
C ASN A 27 -4.74 -6.37 12.61
N GLU A 28 -4.49 -5.49 13.57
CA GLU A 28 -4.61 -4.04 13.35
C GLU A 28 -3.51 -3.51 12.42
N LEU A 29 -2.30 -4.07 12.50
CA LEU A 29 -1.20 -3.77 11.59
C LEU A 29 -1.51 -4.22 10.17
N LEU A 30 -1.99 -5.47 10.02
CA LEU A 30 -2.41 -6.02 8.73
C LEU A 30 -3.53 -5.17 8.11
N SER A 31 -4.59 -4.88 8.87
CA SER A 31 -5.70 -4.02 8.42
C SER A 31 -5.22 -2.63 7.98
N SER A 32 -4.27 -2.04 8.71
CA SER A 32 -3.67 -0.75 8.36
C SER A 32 -2.87 -0.81 7.07
N ALA A 33 -2.06 -1.86 6.89
CA ALA A 33 -1.31 -2.09 5.66
C ALA A 33 -2.25 -2.29 4.47
N GLN A 34 -3.30 -3.10 4.62
CA GLN A 34 -4.32 -3.32 3.58
C GLN A 34 -5.02 -2.02 3.20
N THR A 35 -5.42 -1.22 4.18
CA THR A 35 -6.07 0.09 3.95
C THR A 35 -5.14 1.05 3.22
N TYR A 36 -3.89 1.14 3.66
CA TYR A 36 -2.87 1.97 3.03
C TYR A 36 -2.65 1.56 1.56
N LEU A 37 -2.42 0.27 1.32
CA LEU A 37 -2.20 -0.25 -0.01
C LEU A 37 -3.41 -0.08 -0.92
N ALA A 38 -4.62 -0.30 -0.42
CA ALA A 38 -5.84 -0.13 -1.20
C ALA A 38 -6.07 1.33 -1.62
N ARG A 39 -5.65 2.29 -0.77
CA ARG A 39 -5.78 3.73 -1.03
C ARG A 39 -4.75 4.24 -2.03
N TYR A 40 -3.50 3.80 -1.91
CA TYR A 40 -2.37 4.38 -2.65
C TYR A 40 -1.82 3.50 -3.78
N THR A 41 -2.42 2.33 -4.00
CA THR A 41 -2.13 1.52 -5.19
C THR A 41 -3.16 1.80 -6.27
N HIS A 42 -2.69 2.07 -7.49
CA HIS A 42 -3.56 2.36 -8.62
C HIS A 42 -3.13 1.58 -9.85
N THR A 43 -4.08 1.26 -10.72
CA THR A 43 -3.83 0.59 -12.00
C THR A 43 -4.37 1.42 -13.14
N ARG A 44 -3.62 1.49 -14.24
CA ARG A 44 -4.04 2.11 -15.49
C ARG A 44 -3.72 1.17 -16.65
N LYS A 45 -4.74 0.69 -17.34
CA LYS A 45 -4.56 -0.10 -18.58
C LYS A 45 -4.32 0.85 -19.75
N ARG A 46 -3.26 0.59 -20.53
CA ARG A 46 -2.96 1.28 -21.81
C ARG A 46 -2.66 0.22 -22.86
N SER A 47 -3.62 -0.03 -23.76
CA SER A 47 -3.52 -1.09 -24.77
C SER A 47 -3.18 -2.44 -24.12
N ASP A 48 -2.01 -3.01 -24.42
CA ASP A 48 -1.52 -4.29 -23.89
C ASP A 48 -0.60 -4.16 -22.66
N VAL A 49 -0.48 -2.95 -22.11
CA VAL A 49 0.36 -2.68 -20.95
C VAL A 49 -0.50 -2.30 -19.74
N LEU A 50 -0.31 -3.03 -18.64
CA LEU A 50 -0.85 -2.62 -17.35
C LEU A 50 0.20 -1.75 -16.63
N GLU A 51 -0.11 -0.47 -16.43
CA GLU A 51 0.66 0.40 -15.55
C GLU A 51 0.13 0.23 -14.12
N VAL A 52 0.99 -0.21 -13.20
CA VAL A 52 0.70 -0.31 -11.77
C VAL A 52 1.48 0.78 -11.05
N ARG A 53 0.78 1.67 -10.34
CA ARG A 53 1.38 2.71 -9.51
C ARG A 53 1.32 2.27 -8.05
N LEU A 54 2.46 2.30 -7.39
CA LEU A 54 2.63 1.86 -6.01
C LEU A 54 3.27 2.96 -5.16
N PRO A 55 3.03 2.97 -3.84
CA PRO A 55 3.81 3.81 -2.93
C PRO A 55 5.31 3.55 -3.06
N LEU A 56 6.11 4.62 -3.00
CA LEU A 56 7.58 4.52 -3.02
C LEU A 56 8.14 3.58 -1.95
N LEU A 57 7.45 3.45 -0.80
CA LEU A 57 7.81 2.50 0.27
C LEU A 57 8.07 1.08 -0.27
N LEU A 58 7.18 0.62 -1.16
CA LEU A 58 7.22 -0.75 -1.69
C LEU A 58 8.38 -1.00 -2.62
N LYS A 59 9.08 0.05 -3.08
CA LYS A 59 10.31 -0.10 -3.85
C LYS A 59 11.38 -0.82 -3.03
N TRP A 60 11.43 -0.57 -1.71
CA TRP A 60 12.43 -1.18 -0.83
C TRP A 60 12.15 -2.65 -0.55
N TYR A 61 10.86 -3.01 -0.41
CA TYR A 61 10.44 -4.38 -0.13
C TYR A 61 10.32 -5.27 -1.36
N ARG A 62 10.65 -4.77 -2.56
CA ARG A 62 10.51 -5.55 -3.80
C ARG A 62 11.31 -6.84 -3.74
N HIS A 63 12.52 -6.79 -3.17
CA HIS A 63 13.38 -7.96 -3.03
C HIS A 63 12.80 -8.97 -2.03
N ASP A 64 12.29 -8.47 -0.90
CA ASP A 64 11.75 -9.29 0.18
C ASP A 64 10.41 -9.94 -0.17
N LEU A 65 9.58 -9.26 -0.98
CA LEU A 65 8.25 -9.72 -1.40
C LEU A 65 8.29 -10.70 -2.59
N GLY A 66 9.44 -10.89 -3.21
CA GLY A 66 9.58 -11.82 -4.34
C GLY A 66 11.03 -11.92 -4.83
N HIS A 67 11.72 -12.96 -4.37
CA HIS A 67 13.05 -13.29 -4.86
C HIS A 67 13.00 -13.79 -6.33
N GLY A 68 13.79 -13.16 -7.20
CA GLY A 68 14.37 -13.81 -8.38
C GLY A 68 13.52 -14.01 -9.65
N SER A 69 12.22 -13.65 -9.72
CA SER A 69 11.48 -13.81 -10.98
C SER A 69 10.20 -12.97 -11.09
N GLY A 70 10.15 -12.14 -12.14
CA GLY A 70 8.90 -11.61 -12.70
C GLY A 70 8.03 -10.74 -11.79
N ASN A 71 6.72 -10.82 -12.02
CA ASN A 71 5.67 -10.06 -11.33
C ASN A 71 5.22 -10.72 -10.00
N LYS A 72 5.96 -11.71 -9.46
CA LYS A 72 5.55 -12.46 -8.24
C LYS A 72 5.33 -11.57 -7.02
N TRP A 73 6.18 -10.56 -6.84
CA TRP A 73 6.03 -9.60 -5.74
C TRP A 73 4.77 -8.73 -5.88
N LEU A 74 4.30 -8.48 -7.12
CA LEU A 74 3.03 -7.78 -7.36
C LEU A 74 1.84 -8.67 -7.00
N VAL A 75 1.95 -9.99 -7.19
CA VAL A 75 0.93 -10.95 -6.75
C VAL A 75 0.82 -10.95 -5.22
N SER A 76 1.94 -10.90 -4.50
CA SER A 76 1.96 -10.75 -3.03
C SER A 76 1.19 -9.50 -2.59
N ILE A 77 1.40 -8.36 -3.27
CA ILE A 77 0.67 -7.12 -2.98
C ILE A 77 -0.82 -7.28 -3.32
N ALA A 78 -1.15 -7.83 -4.49
CA ALA A 78 -2.54 -8.03 -4.92
C ALA A 78 -3.31 -8.93 -3.95
N ASN A 79 -2.66 -9.94 -3.38
CA ASN A 79 -3.23 -10.82 -2.36
C ASN A 79 -3.45 -10.11 -1.02
N LEU A 80 -2.57 -9.18 -0.64
CA LEU A 80 -2.78 -8.36 0.56
C LEU A 80 -4.05 -7.49 0.43
N ILE A 81 -4.28 -6.89 -0.73
CA ILE A 81 -5.48 -6.05 -1.01
C ILE A 81 -6.58 -6.79 -1.77
N ARG A 82 -6.77 -8.08 -1.45
CA ARG A 82 -7.75 -8.94 -2.13
C ARG A 82 -9.15 -8.32 -2.12
N GLY A 83 -9.84 -8.43 -3.26
CA GLY A 83 -11.19 -7.88 -3.44
C GLY A 83 -11.22 -6.46 -4.00
N SER A 84 -10.09 -5.73 -4.00
CA SER A 84 -9.99 -4.44 -4.69
C SER A 84 -9.99 -4.60 -6.22
N LYS A 85 -10.46 -3.58 -6.94
CA LYS A 85 -10.37 -3.54 -8.43
C LYS A 85 -8.93 -3.65 -8.91
N VAL A 86 -8.00 -3.05 -8.16
CA VAL A 86 -6.56 -3.10 -8.38
C VAL A 86 -6.03 -4.53 -8.28
N SER A 87 -6.39 -5.26 -7.23
CA SER A 87 -6.01 -6.66 -7.05
C SER A 87 -6.43 -7.52 -8.25
N LYS A 88 -7.69 -7.39 -8.68
CA LYS A 88 -8.21 -8.11 -9.85
C LYS A 88 -7.43 -7.79 -11.12
N ALA A 89 -7.18 -6.51 -11.40
CA ALA A 89 -6.45 -6.09 -12.59
C ALA A 89 -5.00 -6.60 -12.61
N ILE A 90 -4.32 -6.61 -11.45
CA ILE A 90 -2.96 -7.15 -11.35
C ILE A 90 -2.95 -8.67 -11.59
N LEU A 91 -3.86 -9.40 -10.94
CA LEU A 91 -3.95 -10.86 -11.10
C LEU A 91 -4.29 -11.24 -12.54
N GLU A 92 -5.29 -10.60 -13.15
CA GLU A 92 -5.64 -10.82 -14.55
C GLU A 92 -4.49 -10.51 -15.52
N ALA A 93 -3.71 -9.46 -15.26
CA ALA A 93 -2.56 -9.13 -16.12
C ALA A 93 -1.42 -10.14 -15.97
N VAL A 94 -1.23 -10.71 -14.78
CA VAL A 94 -0.23 -11.77 -14.57
C VAL A 94 -0.69 -13.08 -15.20
N ASP A 95 -1.96 -13.45 -15.04
CA ASP A 95 -2.52 -14.68 -15.60
C ASP A 95 -2.54 -14.67 -17.14
N ASN A 96 -2.78 -13.50 -17.76
CA ASN A 96 -2.77 -13.32 -19.21
C ASN A 96 -1.38 -13.00 -19.78
N ASP A 97 -0.31 -13.13 -18.99
CA ASP A 97 1.08 -12.79 -19.35
C ASP A 97 1.22 -11.40 -20.02
N CYS A 98 0.41 -10.44 -19.58
CA CYS A 98 0.44 -9.07 -20.08
C CYS A 98 1.70 -8.34 -19.59
N LYS A 99 2.17 -7.40 -20.40
CA LYS A 99 3.30 -6.55 -19.98
C LYS A 99 2.85 -5.65 -18.82
N VAL A 100 3.48 -5.83 -17.66
CA VAL A 100 3.24 -4.98 -16.48
C VAL A 100 4.38 -3.98 -16.31
N VAL A 101 4.05 -2.70 -16.23
CA VAL A 101 5.00 -1.62 -15.94
C VAL A 101 4.68 -1.05 -14.57
N VAL A 102 5.67 -1.06 -13.68
CA VAL A 102 5.51 -0.53 -12.33
C VAL A 102 6.10 0.87 -12.25
N LYS A 103 5.33 1.81 -11.70
CA LYS A 103 5.78 3.14 -11.32
C LYS A 103 5.58 3.36 -9.82
N TYR A 104 6.46 4.16 -9.24
CA TYR A 104 6.41 4.48 -7.82
C TYR A 104 6.01 5.93 -7.65
N ASP A 105 4.92 6.16 -6.91
CA ASP A 105 4.48 7.48 -6.52
C ASP A 105 5.24 7.93 -5.27
N THR A 106 5.86 9.10 -5.37
CA THR A 106 6.50 9.75 -4.22
C THR A 106 5.48 10.02 -3.14
N TYR A 107 5.92 9.94 -1.89
CA TYR A 107 5.07 10.33 -0.77
C TYR A 107 4.57 11.75 -0.97
N LYS A 108 3.25 11.89 -1.00
CA LYS A 108 2.62 13.18 -0.81
C LYS A 108 2.66 13.46 0.69
N TRP A 109 3.68 14.21 1.11
CA TRP A 109 3.80 14.75 2.46
C TRP A 109 2.77 15.84 2.75
N GLU A 110 1.97 16.22 1.75
CA GLU A 110 0.80 17.06 1.91
C GLU A 110 -0.09 16.46 2.98
N LEU A 111 -0.05 17.09 4.15
CA LEU A 111 -0.86 16.77 5.31
C LEU A 111 -2.31 16.66 4.88
N GLY A 112 -2.93 15.53 5.22
CA GLY A 112 -4.34 15.27 4.97
C GLY A 112 -5.25 16.19 5.79
N TRP A 113 -5.26 17.48 5.46
CA TRP A 113 -6.30 18.42 5.88
C TRP A 113 -7.61 18.13 5.12
N MET A 114 -7.59 17.21 4.14
CA MET A 114 -8.77 16.54 3.54
C MET A 114 -9.27 15.33 4.35
N LEU A 115 -9.25 15.41 5.69
CA LEU A 115 -10.11 14.59 6.54
C LEU A 115 -11.23 15.41 7.18
N GLN A 116 -11.44 16.65 6.74
CA GLN A 116 -12.62 17.45 7.07
C GLN A 116 -13.16 18.10 5.79
N GLU A 117 -14.49 18.09 5.65
CA GLU A 117 -15.32 18.55 4.52
C GLU A 117 -15.40 17.52 3.37
N SER A 118 -16.50 16.81 3.12
CA SER A 118 -17.91 16.89 3.54
C SER A 118 -18.60 15.56 3.28
#